data_AF-A0A3E0R0A5-F1
#
_entry.id   AF-A0A3E0R0A5-F1
#
_cell.length_a   1.000
_cell.length_b   1.000
_cell.length_c   1.000
_cell.angle_alpha   90.00
_cell.angle_beta   90.00
_cell.angle_gamma   90.00
#
_symmetry.space_group_name_H-M   'P 1'
#
loop_
_entity.id
_entity.type
_entity.pdbx_description
1 polymer ?
#
loop_
_entity_poly.entity_id
_entity_poly.type
_entity_poly.pdbx_seq_one_letter_code
_entity_poly.pdbx_strand_id
1 'polypeptide(L)' 'MERTNDNTHALRFYQKQGFHLHALRVNALAESRKLKPEIPEVGNDGFSLRDEIELSMWLD' A
#
# COMPACT_ATOMS: atom_id res chain seq x y z
N MET A 1 1.99 -0.35 9.19
CA MET A 1 1.85 0.80 8.26
C MET A 1 1.38 0.26 6.92
N GLU A 2 0.44 0.92 6.28
CA GLU A 2 -0.16 0.45 5.03
C GLU A 2 0.32 1.30 3.84
N ARG A 3 0.50 0.67 2.69
CA ARG A 3 0.90 1.28 1.42
C ARG A 3 0.12 0.67 0.27
N THR A 4 -0.15 1.45 -0.78
CA THR A 4 -0.77 0.93 -1.99
C THR A 4 0.22 0.15 -2.84
N ASN A 5 -0.28 -0.78 -3.64
CA ASN A 5 0.54 -1.67 -4.49
C ASN A 5 1.44 -0.95 -5.50
N ASP A 6 1.08 0.27 -5.90
CA ASP A 6 1.85 1.08 -6.86
C ASP A 6 2.98 1.87 -6.20
N ASN A 7 2.96 2.06 -4.88
CA ASN A 7 3.88 2.97 -4.18
C ASN A 7 5.22 2.29 -3.86
N THR A 8 5.90 1.82 -4.91
CA THR A 8 7.19 1.12 -4.83
C THR A 8 8.29 1.97 -4.18
N HIS A 9 8.24 3.29 -4.37
CA HIS A 9 9.14 4.24 -3.72
C HIS A 9 9.02 4.19 -2.19
N ALA A 10 7.79 4.20 -1.66
CA ALA A 10 7.58 4.05 -0.23
C ALA A 10 8.03 2.68 0.26
N LEU A 11 7.63 1.59 -0.41
CA LEU A 11 8.04 0.24 -0.01
C LEU A 11 9.56 0.14 0.14
N ARG A 12 10.31 0.60 -0.88
CA ARG A 12 11.78 0.64 -0.85
C ARG A 12 12.31 1.47 0.31
N PHE A 13 11.73 2.64 0.56
CA PHE A 13 12.14 3.51 1.66
C PHE A 13 11.95 2.81 3.02
N TYR A 14 10.77 2.27 3.29
CA TYR A 14 10.49 1.65 4.60
C TYR A 14 11.23 0.34 4.82
N GLN A 15 11.45 -0.45 3.76
CA GLN A 15 12.31 -1.62 3.86
C GLN A 15 13.75 -1.25 4.27
N LYS A 16 14.30 -0.15 3.76
CA LYS A 16 15.60 0.37 4.21
C LYS A 16 15.60 0.87 5.65
N GLN A 17 14.44 1.27 6.19
CA GLN A 17 14.28 1.71 7.58
C GLN A 17 14.04 0.54 8.55
N GLY A 18 14.10 -0.72 8.09
CA GLY A 18 13.92 -1.91 8.94
C GLY A 18 12.50 -2.48 8.96
N PHE A 19 11.56 -1.87 8.23
CA PHE A 19 10.24 -2.46 8.05
C PHE A 19 10.30 -3.67 7.12
N HIS A 20 9.50 -4.69 7.40
CA HIS A 20 9.33 -5.86 6.57
C HIS A 20 7.88 -5.97 6.09
N LEU A 21 7.68 -6.66 4.96
CA LEU A 21 6.35 -6.99 4.49
C LEU A 21 5.65 -7.88 5.52
N HIS A 22 4.41 -7.52 5.86
CA HIS A 22 3.62 -8.19 6.87
C HIS A 22 2.43 -8.93 6.25
N ALA A 23 1.68 -8.24 5.38
CA ALA A 23 0.50 -8.79 4.74
C ALA A 23 0.23 -8.11 3.38
N LEU A 24 -0.50 -8.82 2.52
CA LEU A 24 -1.07 -8.30 1.28
C LEU A 24 -2.60 -8.42 1.38
N ARG A 25 -3.29 -7.29 1.24
CA ARG A 25 -4.75 -7.22 1.19
C ARG A 25 -5.19 -6.98 -0.25
N VAL A 26 -5.47 -8.09 -0.93
CA VAL A 26 -5.88 -8.05 -2.33
C VAL A 26 -7.24 -7.37 -2.48
N ASN A 27 -7.35 -6.44 -3.44
CA ASN A 27 -8.55 -5.64 -3.72
C ASN A 27 -9.04 -4.75 -2.56
N ALA A 28 -8.23 -4.49 -1.53
CA ALA A 28 -8.65 -3.69 -0.39
C ALA A 28 -9.11 -2.27 -0.77
N LEU A 29 -8.55 -1.69 -1.83
CA LEU A 29 -8.94 -0.35 -2.27
C LEU A 29 -10.38 -0.29 -2.82
N ALA A 30 -10.97 -1.40 -3.26
CA ALA A 30 -12.37 -1.43 -3.66
C ALA A 30 -13.30 -1.13 -2.46
N GLU A 31 -12.97 -1.64 -1.28
CA GLU A 31 -13.70 -1.33 -0.05
C GLU A 31 -13.41 0.08 0.44
N SER A 32 -12.14 0.51 0.40
CA SER A 32 -11.75 1.88 0.75
C SER A 32 -12.45 2.92 -0.12
N ARG A 33 -12.67 2.66 -1.42
CA ARG A 33 -13.42 3.54 -2.33
C ARG A 33 -14.90 3.70 -1.98
N LYS A 34 -15.52 2.71 -1.33
CA LYS A 34 -16.91 2.85 -0.85
C LYS A 34 -17.02 3.95 0.22
N LEU A 35 -15.97 4.13 1.02
CA LEU A 35 -15.89 5.15 2.06
C LEU A 35 -15.27 6.47 1.56
N LYS A 36 -14.31 6.38 0.63
CA LYS A 36 -13.55 7.49 0.07
C LYS A 36 -13.54 7.41 -1.46
N PRO A 37 -14.63 7.81 -2.14
CA PRO A 37 -14.75 7.70 -3.60
C PRO A 37 -13.69 8.50 -4.37
N GLU A 38 -13.03 9.46 -3.71
CA GLU A 38 -11.94 10.25 -4.28
C GLU A 38 -10.63 9.47 -4.49
N ILE A 39 -10.51 8.24 -3.97
CA ILE A 39 -9.35 7.38 -4.21
C ILE A 39 -9.33 6.96 -5.69
N PRO A 40 -8.31 7.35 -6.48
CA PRO A 40 -8.28 7.07 -7.91
C PRO A 40 -8.15 5.56 -8.21
N GLU A 41 -8.68 5.13 -9.35
CA GLU A 41 -8.52 3.76 -9.89
C GLU A 41 -7.10 3.47 -10.38
N VAL A 42 -6.38 4.51 -10.76
CA VAL A 42 -5.06 4.44 -11.37
C VAL A 42 -4.07 5.23 -10.53
N GLY A 43 -2.93 4.60 -10.27
CA GLY A 43 -1.82 5.13 -9.51
C GLY A 43 -0.94 6.08 -10.31
N ASN A 44 0.10 6.59 -9.66
CA ASN A 44 0.95 7.64 -10.24
C ASN A 44 1.70 7.17 -11.50
N ASP A 45 2.01 5.88 -11.59
CA ASP A 45 2.75 5.29 -12.71
C ASP A 45 1.82 4.63 -13.76
N GLY A 46 0.52 4.92 -13.72
CA GLY A 46 -0.45 4.37 -14.68
C GLY A 46 -0.91 2.93 -14.38
N PHE A 47 -0.47 2.34 -13.27
CA PHE A 47 -0.91 1.01 -12.84
C PHE A 47 -2.20 1.07 -12.03
N SER A 48 -2.97 -0.01 -12.04
CA SER A 48 -4.18 -0.10 -11.21
C SER A 48 -3.84 0.00 -9.73
N LEU A 49 -4.51 0.92 -9.05
CA LEU A 49 -4.55 1.00 -7.59
C LEU A 49 -5.59 -0.01 -7.10
N ARG A 50 -5.13 -1.10 -6.50
CA ARG A 50 -6.01 -2.23 -6.17
C ARG A 50 -5.77 -2.79 -4.79
N ASP A 51 -4.52 -3.04 -4.45
CA ASP A 51 -4.14 -3.78 -3.25
C ASP A 51 -3.46 -2.87 -2.23
N GLU A 52 -3.59 -3.27 -0.97
CA GLU A 52 -2.83 -2.68 0.13
C GLU A 52 -1.75 -3.67 0.59
N ILE A 53 -0.56 -3.14 0.83
CA ILE A 53 0.61 -3.83 1.35
C ILE A 53 0.86 -3.30 2.76
N GLU A 54 0.80 -4.18 3.73
CA GLU A 54 1.10 -3.87 5.12
C GLU A 54 2.58 -4.13 5.41
N LEU A 55 3.21 -3.20 6.12
CA LEU A 55 4.56 -3.33 6.63
C LEU A 55 4.58 -3.21 8.15
N SER A 56 5.40 -4.04 8.79
CA SER A 56 5.66 -4.02 10.24
C SER A 56 7.15 -3.91 10.53
N MET A 57 7.50 -3.46 11.73
CA MET A 57 8.86 -3.45 12.26
C MET A 57 8.75 -3.79 13.74
N TRP A 58 9.69 -4.59 14.24
CA TRP A 58 9.79 -4.83 15.67
C TRP A 58 10.41 -3.60 16.34
N LEU A 59 9.83 -3.18 17.45
CA LEU A 59 10.39 -2.15 18.30
C LEU A 59 10.97 -2.87 19.52
N ASP A 60 12.27 -2.74 19.74
CA ASP A 60 12.96 -3.23 20.93
C ASP A 60 12.63 -2.37 22.15
#